data_AF-A0A7I8VJM4-F1
#
_entry.id   AF-A0A7I8VJM4-F1
#
_cell.length_a   1.000
_cell.length_b   1.000
_cell.length_c   1.000
_cell.angle_alpha   90.00
_cell.angle_beta   90.00
_cell.angle_gamma   90.00
#
_symmetry.space_group_name_H-M   'P 1'
#
loop_
_entity.id
_entity.type
_entity.pdbx_description
1 polymer ?
#
loop_
_entity_poly.entity_id
_entity_poly.type
_entity_poly.pdbx_seq_one_letter_code
_entity_poly.pdbx_strand_id
1 'polypeptide(L)' 'MKNPKVDLCGYSVPHPSEQKINFRIQTKGEEAAVVLREGLQDLSNLCEHALNTFKSKYKEHENKKTENMDVS' A
#
# COMPACT_ATOMS: atom_id res chain seq x y z
N MET A 1 -5.01 -11.10 -2.39
CA MET A 1 -5.08 -12.25 -3.32
C MET A 1 -5.08 -11.79 -4.77
N LYS A 2 -4.09 -10.98 -5.20
CA LYS A 2 -3.98 -10.50 -6.59
C LYS A 2 -2.97 -11.30 -7.42
N ASN A 3 -2.05 -12.01 -6.76
CA ASN A 3 -1.09 -12.88 -7.42
C ASN A 3 -1.75 -14.26 -7.66
N PRO A 4 -1.89 -14.74 -8.91
CA PRO A 4 -2.53 -16.02 -9.24
C PRO A 4 -1.78 -17.24 -8.68
N LYS A 5 -0.54 -17.05 -8.22
CA LYS A 5 0.29 -18.10 -7.60
C LYS A 5 -0.03 -18.34 -6.12
N VAL A 6 -0.89 -17.50 -5.52
CA VAL A 6 -1.32 -17.59 -4.11
C VAL A 6 -2.69 -18.24 -4.02
N ASP A 7 -2.79 -19.33 -3.26
CA ASP A 7 -4.05 -20.02 -2.98
C ASP A 7 -4.73 -19.51 -1.73
N LEU A 8 -3.95 -19.28 -0.68
CA LEU A 8 -4.46 -18.79 0.58
C LEU A 8 -3.54 -17.69 1.09
N CYS A 9 -4.12 -16.58 1.51
CA CYS A 9 -3.41 -15.53 2.21
C CYS A 9 -4.34 -14.95 3.26
N GLY A 10 -3.91 -14.94 4.52
CA GLY A 10 -4.69 -14.43 5.62
C GLY A 10 -3.84 -14.11 6.84
N TYR A 11 -4.41 -13.35 7.76
CA TYR A 11 -3.80 -13.08 9.05
C TYR A 11 -4.80 -13.34 10.18
N SER A 12 -4.28 -13.66 11.35
CA SER A 12 -5.06 -13.69 12.58
C SER A 12 -4.33 -13.00 13.71
N VAL A 13 -5.08 -12.33 14.57
CA VAL A 13 -4.58 -11.78 15.83
C VAL A 13 -4.89 -12.84 16.90
N PRO A 14 -3.88 -13.43 17.57
CA PRO A 14 -4.13 -14.49 18.54
C PRO A 14 -4.89 -13.96 19.77
N HIS A 15 -4.60 -12.74 20.20
CA HIS A 15 -5.32 -12.07 21.28
C HIS A 15 -5.21 -10.54 21.13
N PRO A 16 -6.28 -9.75 21.34
CA PRO A 16 -6.25 -8.29 21.14
C PRO A 16 -5.23 -7.54 22.01
N SER A 17 -4.90 -8.08 23.19
CA SER A 17 -3.90 -7.49 24.09
C SER A 17 -2.46 -7.80 23.69
N GLU A 18 -2.23 -8.76 22.78
CA GLU A 18 -0.91 -9.03 22.25
C GLU A 18 -0.72 -8.32 20.91
N GLN A 19 0.33 -7.51 20.80
CA GLN A 19 0.70 -6.85 19.54
C GLN A 19 1.44 -7.82 18.61
N LYS A 20 0.77 -8.92 18.24
CA LYS A 20 1.29 -9.94 17.34
C LYS A 20 0.23 -10.31 16.31
N ILE A 21 0.69 -10.70 15.12
CA ILE A 21 -0.16 -11.27 14.08
C ILE A 21 0.48 -12.55 13.56
N ASN A 22 -0.35 -13.55 13.31
CA ASN A 22 0.05 -14.75 12.59
C ASN A 22 -0.33 -14.55 11.13
N PHE A 23 0.67 -14.47 10.25
CA PHE A 23 0.47 -14.31 8.83
C PHE A 23 0.68 -15.64 8.12
N ARG A 24 -0.31 -16.09 7.34
CA ARG A 24 -0.27 -17.37 6.63
C ARG A 24 -0.45 -17.16 5.14
N ILE A 25 0.50 -17.68 4.38
CA ILE A 25 0.45 -17.75 2.92
C ILE A 25 0.59 -19.20 2.50
N GLN A 26 -0.22 -19.63 1.53
CA GLN A 26 -0.04 -20.88 0.81
C GLN A 26 0.04 -20.56 -0.68
N THR A 27 1.08 -21.06 -1.32
CA THR A 27 1.40 -20.86 -2.74
C THR A 27 1.34 -22.19 -3.48
N LYS A 28 1.05 -22.14 -4.78
CA LYS A 28 0.94 -23.34 -5.64
C LYS A 28 2.27 -23.91 -6.12
N GLY A 29 3.39 -23.22 -5.92
CA GLY A 29 4.69 -23.68 -6.40
C GLY A 29 5.87 -22.77 -6.12
N GLU A 30 5.65 -21.46 -6.04
CA GLU A 30 6.71 -20.52 -5.64
C GLU A 30 6.88 -20.45 -4.12
N GLU A 31 8.07 -20.11 -3.66
CA GLU A 31 8.33 -19.92 -2.25
C GLU A 31 7.49 -18.77 -1.70
N ALA A 32 6.74 -19.03 -0.62
CA ALA A 32 5.86 -18.04 0.00
C ALA A 32 6.59 -16.75 0.42
N ALA A 33 7.87 -16.85 0.78
CA ALA A 33 8.71 -15.70 1.14
C ALA A 33 8.95 -14.76 -0.05
N VAL A 34 9.12 -15.29 -1.26
CA VAL A 34 9.31 -14.49 -2.48
C VAL A 34 8.03 -13.73 -2.79
N VAL A 35 6.90 -14.43 -2.81
CA VAL A 35 5.59 -13.82 -3.08
C VAL A 35 5.22 -12.77 -2.03
N LEU A 36 5.62 -12.98 -0.77
CA LEU A 36 5.46 -11.98 0.29
C LEU A 36 6.28 -10.72 0.00
N ARG A 37 7.55 -10.86 -0.38
CA ARG A 37 8.42 -9.71 -0.72
C ARG A 37 7.86 -8.91 -1.90
N GLU A 38 7.44 -9.59 -2.95
CA GLU A 38 6.80 -8.93 -4.11
C GLU A 38 5.55 -8.16 -3.69
N GLY A 39 4.67 -8.78 -2.90
CA GLY A 39 3.47 -8.13 -2.40
C GLY A 39 3.74 -6.90 -1.51
N LEU A 40 4.81 -6.93 -0.70
CA LEU A 40 5.22 -5.79 0.10
C LEU A 40 5.80 -4.66 -0.76
N GLN A 41 6.57 -4.99 -1.81
CA GLN A 41 7.09 -3.99 -2.74
C GLN A 41 5.95 -3.30 -3.50
N ASP A 42 4.97 -4.07 -3.98
CA ASP A 42 3.79 -3.53 -4.65
C ASP A 42 2.99 -2.59 -3.74
N LEU A 43 2.85 -2.94 -2.46
CA LEU A 43 2.19 -2.09 -1.47
C LEU A 43 2.97 -0.79 -1.24
N SER A 44 4.30 -0.85 -1.16
CA SER A 44 5.14 0.33 -1.02
C SER A 44 4.98 1.27 -2.22
N ASN A 45 5.04 0.72 -3.44
CA ASN A 45 4.86 1.48 -4.68
C ASN A 45 3.46 2.13 -4.76
N LEU A 46 2.42 1.42 -4.31
CA LEU A 46 1.06 1.95 -4.25
C LEU A 46 0.98 3.16 -3.30
N CYS A 47 1.56 3.05 -2.10
CA CYS A 47 1.59 4.13 -1.12
C CYS A 47 2.34 5.35 -1.66
N GLU A 48 3.49 5.13 -2.33
CA GLU A 48 4.25 6.20 -2.97
C GLU A 48 3.44 6.89 -4.06
N HIS A 49 2.78 6.11 -4.93
CA HIS A 49 1.93 6.67 -5.99
C HIS A 49 0.77 7.50 -5.43
N ALA A 50 0.09 7.00 -4.40
CA ALA A 50 -0.99 7.72 -3.73
C ALA A 50 -0.49 9.04 -3.13
N LEU A 51 0.66 9.01 -2.44
CA LEU A 51 1.28 10.19 -1.85
C LEU A 51 1.69 11.22 -2.90
N ASN A 52 2.32 10.78 -3.98
CA ASN A 52 2.77 11.66 -5.07
C ASN A 52 1.59 12.31 -5.80
N THR A 53 0.52 11.56 -6.04
CA THR A 53 -0.71 12.07 -6.63
C THR A 53 -1.35 13.12 -5.73
N PHE A 54 -1.45 12.83 -4.43
CA PHE A 54 -1.96 13.78 -3.45
C PHE A 54 -1.12 15.06 -3.40
N LYS A 55 0.21 14.96 -3.28
CA LYS A 55 1.11 16.11 -3.28
C LYS A 55 1.03 16.94 -4.54
N SER A 56 0.90 16.30 -5.71
CA SER A 56 0.79 17.00 -6.99
C SER A 56 -0.50 17.81 -7.06
N LYS A 57 -1.64 17.20 -6.69
CA LYS A 57 -2.93 17.89 -6.65
C LYS A 57 -3.01 18.97 -5.58
N TYR A 58 -2.36 18.75 -4.44
CA TYR A 58 -2.25 19.76 -3.39
C TYR A 58 -1.46 20.99 -3.87
N LYS A 59 -0.31 20.79 -4.52
CA LYS A 59 0.48 21.89 -5.11
C LYS A 59 -0.26 22.64 -6.21
N GLU A 60 -0.93 21.92 -7.11
CA GLU A 60 -1.78 22.55 -8.15
C GLU A 60 -2.87 23.43 -7.51
N HIS A 61 -3.46 23.00 -6.39
CA HIS A 61 -4.47 23.76 -5.68
C HIS A 61 -3.90 24.98 -4.95
N GLU A 62 -2.74 24.86 -4.30
CA GLU A 62 -2.06 26.01 -3.68
C GLU A 62 -1.66 27.06 -4.71
N ASN A 63 -1.06 26.66 -5.83
CA ASN A 63 -0.65 27.60 -6.88
C ASN A 63 -1.85 28.39 -7.44
N LYS A 64 -2.98 27.70 -7.70
CA LYS A 64 -4.23 28.36 -8.09
C LYS A 64 -4.73 29.34 -7.03
N LYS A 65 -4.53 29.06 -5.74
CA LYS A 65 -4.96 29.94 -4.66
C LYS A 65 -4.10 31.21 -4.60
N THR A 66 -2.80 31.09 -4.81
CA THR A 66 -1.85 32.22 -4.87
C THR A 66 -2.11 33.10 -6.09
N GLU A 67 -2.30 32.50 -7.28
CA GLU A 67 -2.62 33.24 -8.51
C GLU A 67 -3.93 34.04 -8.41
N ASN A 68 -4.92 33.57 -7.64
CA ASN A 68 -6.16 34.29 -7.41
C ASN A 68 -6.07 35.41 -6.35
N MET A 69 -4.97 35.50 -5.58
CA MET A 69 -4.72 36.59 -4.63
C MET A 69 -3.95 37.77 -5.25
N ASP A 70 -3.24 37.56 -6.36
CA ASP A 70 -2.45 38.61 -7.04
C ASP A 70 -3.27 39.40 -8.10
N VAL A 71 -4.54 39.03 -8.33
CA VAL A 71 -5.43 39.67 -9.33
C VAL A 71 -6.54 40.52 -8.65
N SER A 72 -6.30 41.04 -7.44
CA SER A 72 -7.23 41.97 -6.75
C SER A 72 -6.50 43.14 -6.10
#